data_AF-A0A8C0Z890-F1
#
_entry.id   AF-A0A8C0Z890-F1
#
_cell.length_a   1.000
_cell.length_b   1.000
_cell.length_c   1.000
_cell.angle_alpha   90.00
_cell.angle_beta   90.00
_cell.angle_gamma   90.00
#
_symmetry.space_group_name_H-M   'P 1'
#
loop_
_entity.id
_entity.type
_entity.pdbx_description
1 polymer ?
#
loop_
_entity_poly.entity_id
_entity_poly.type
_entity_poly.pdbx_seq_one_letter_code
_entity_poly.pdbx_strand_id
1 'polypeptide(L)'
;RWQRLMHSLGLWSVASPVLWQKECVKGPEVWCQSIRTASQCGAVKHCQQNVWNKPAVSSIPCDLCKELVTVAGKVLKDNGTEDEIRSYLEKTCEFLPDPGLVSECKEIVDSYLPVIMDMIKEELDKPEVVCSALALCQSLQKHLAAMKLQKQLQTNKIPELDFSELASPFMANVPLLLYPQDKPKQKPKASGDVCQDCIQLVTDVQEAVKTNSSFVKSLVAHAKEECDRLGPGMSDMVNCPSLLKKFVPGSKHKIVCSVP
;
A
#
# COMPACT_ATOMS: atom_id res chain seq x y z
N ARG A 1 -21.67 18.61 11.96
CA ARG A 1 -23.06 19.02 12.33
C ARG A 1 -23.59 20.18 11.48
N TRP A 2 -22.76 21.19 11.18
CA TRP A 2 -23.08 22.31 10.30
C TRP A 2 -23.36 21.93 8.83
N GLN A 3 -22.65 20.94 8.27
CA GLN A 3 -22.93 20.45 6.91
C GLN A 3 -24.35 19.87 6.74
N ARG A 4 -24.90 19.15 7.74
CA ARG A 4 -26.27 18.62 7.67
C ARG A 4 -27.34 19.72 7.76
N LEU A 5 -27.09 20.79 8.50
CA LEU A 5 -27.99 21.94 8.61
C LEU A 5 -28.01 22.80 7.33
N MET A 6 -26.89 22.85 6.59
CA MET A 6 -26.85 23.55 5.31
C MET A 6 -27.52 22.77 4.17
N HIS A 7 -27.54 21.43 4.24
CA HIS A 7 -28.30 20.60 3.27
C HIS A 7 -29.82 20.83 3.36
N SER A 8 -30.36 21.09 4.55
CA SER A 8 -31.81 21.30 4.74
C SER A 8 -32.32 22.66 4.26
N LEU A 9 -31.42 23.64 4.03
CA LEU A 9 -31.79 25.02 3.69
C LEU A 9 -31.55 25.37 2.22
N GLY A 10 -31.05 24.44 1.38
CA GLY A 10 -30.90 24.63 -0.07
C GLY A 10 -29.97 25.78 -0.49
N LEU A 11 -29.30 26.43 0.46
CA LEU A 11 -28.40 27.54 0.25
C LEU A 11 -26.98 26.99 0.26
N TRP A 12 -26.51 26.50 -0.88
CA TRP A 12 -25.09 26.46 -1.25
C TRP A 12 -25.01 26.40 -2.78
N SER A 13 -24.92 27.57 -3.42
CA SER A 13 -24.28 27.67 -4.73
C SER A 13 -22.77 27.67 -4.52
N VAL A 14 -22.19 26.49 -4.27
CA VAL A 14 -20.75 26.30 -4.43
C VAL A 14 -20.52 25.90 -5.88
N ALA A 15 -19.89 26.79 -6.64
CA ALA A 15 -19.28 26.41 -7.90
C ALA A 15 -18.06 25.53 -7.61
N SER A 16 -18.29 24.25 -7.28
CA SER A 16 -17.46 23.07 -7.60
C SER A 16 -18.11 21.76 -7.16
N PRO A 17 -19.08 21.19 -7.93
CA PRO A 17 -19.47 19.77 -7.78
C PRO A 17 -19.17 18.91 -9.03
N VAL A 18 -18.93 19.51 -10.20
CA VAL A 18 -19.05 18.80 -11.50
C VAL A 18 -17.95 17.77 -11.74
N LEU A 19 -16.77 17.92 -11.15
CA LEU A 19 -15.65 17.00 -11.39
C LEU A 19 -15.85 15.66 -10.64
N TRP A 20 -16.28 15.70 -9.38
CA TRP A 20 -16.44 14.51 -8.53
C TRP A 20 -17.61 13.62 -8.97
N GLN A 21 -18.74 14.22 -9.38
CA GLN A 21 -19.88 13.46 -9.91
C GLN A 21 -19.53 12.69 -11.19
N LYS A 22 -18.59 13.20 -12.00
CA LYS A 22 -18.11 12.48 -13.19
C LYS A 22 -17.22 11.29 -12.86
N GLU A 23 -16.58 11.26 -11.69
CA GLU A 23 -15.74 10.14 -11.29
C GLU A 23 -16.55 8.99 -10.70
N CYS A 24 -17.57 9.29 -9.90
CA CYS A 24 -18.41 8.27 -9.28
C CYS A 24 -19.25 7.47 -10.30
N VAL A 25 -19.58 8.05 -11.47
CA VAL A 25 -20.30 7.33 -12.54
C VAL A 25 -19.43 6.37 -13.35
N LYS A 26 -18.10 6.40 -13.19
CA LYS A 26 -17.17 5.54 -13.94
C LYS A 26 -17.12 4.09 -13.42
N GLY A 27 -17.87 3.77 -12.36
CA GLY A 27 -18.00 2.39 -11.86
C GLY A 27 -16.81 1.89 -11.03
N PRO A 28 -16.92 0.69 -10.40
CA PRO A 28 -16.07 0.21 -9.29
C PRO A 28 -14.56 0.34 -9.51
N GLU A 29 -14.13 0.23 -10.76
CA GLU A 29 -12.73 0.37 -11.14
C GLU A 29 -12.13 1.74 -10.85
N VAL A 30 -12.96 2.79 -10.66
CA VAL A 30 -12.54 4.16 -10.34
C VAL A 30 -12.72 4.48 -8.86
N TRP A 31 -13.93 4.31 -8.31
CA TRP A 31 -14.21 4.69 -6.92
C TRP A 31 -13.58 3.71 -5.91
N CYS A 32 -13.17 2.49 -6.30
CA CYS A 32 -12.40 1.59 -5.42
C CYS A 32 -10.87 1.65 -5.63
N GLN A 33 -10.34 2.65 -6.34
CA GLN A 33 -8.88 2.82 -6.48
C GLN A 33 -8.21 3.27 -5.19
N SER A 34 -8.91 4.04 -4.37
CA SER A 34 -8.42 4.53 -3.09
C SER A 34 -9.57 4.76 -2.13
N ILE A 35 -9.27 4.76 -0.83
CA ILE A 35 -10.24 5.11 0.20
C ILE A 35 -10.80 6.53 0.05
N ARG A 36 -10.00 7.46 -0.52
CA ARG A 36 -10.42 8.84 -0.78
C ARG A 36 -11.63 8.88 -1.72
N THR A 37 -11.47 8.31 -2.92
CA THR A 37 -12.52 8.30 -3.95
C THR A 37 -13.71 7.46 -3.49
N ALA A 38 -13.45 6.35 -2.79
CA ALA A 38 -14.50 5.50 -2.24
C ALA A 38 -15.37 6.25 -1.23
N SER A 39 -14.75 6.98 -0.30
CA SER A 39 -15.47 7.79 0.70
C SER A 39 -16.31 8.87 0.02
N GLN A 40 -15.73 9.62 -0.91
CA GLN A 40 -16.42 10.68 -1.65
C GLN A 40 -17.62 10.17 -2.46
N CYS A 41 -17.52 8.97 -3.03
CA CYS A 41 -18.60 8.36 -3.81
C CYS A 41 -19.57 7.51 -2.97
N GLY A 42 -19.43 7.46 -1.64
CA GLY A 42 -20.27 6.59 -0.78
C GLY A 42 -20.07 5.09 -1.03
N ALA A 43 -18.88 4.71 -1.50
CA ALA A 43 -18.50 3.37 -1.97
C ALA A 43 -17.96 2.42 -0.93
N VAL A 44 -17.55 2.94 0.23
CA VAL A 44 -16.53 2.29 1.06
C VAL A 44 -16.88 0.83 1.36
N LYS A 45 -18.13 0.57 1.76
CA LYS A 45 -18.61 -0.80 2.03
C LYS A 45 -18.59 -1.70 0.79
N HIS A 46 -18.97 -1.17 -0.38
CA HIS A 46 -18.87 -1.92 -1.63
C HIS A 46 -17.41 -2.30 -1.92
N CYS A 47 -16.48 -1.35 -1.81
CA CYS A 47 -15.06 -1.59 -2.08
C CYS A 47 -14.43 -2.57 -1.08
N GLN A 48 -14.73 -2.44 0.22
CA GLN A 48 -14.29 -3.37 1.27
C GLN A 48 -14.72 -4.82 0.94
N GLN A 49 -15.98 -5.00 0.58
CA GLN A 49 -16.58 -6.33 0.41
C GLN A 49 -16.34 -6.99 -0.94
N ASN A 50 -16.02 -6.22 -1.99
CA ASN A 50 -15.98 -6.74 -3.36
C ASN A 50 -14.66 -6.50 -4.08
N VAL A 51 -13.78 -5.63 -3.56
CA VAL A 51 -12.55 -5.23 -4.24
C VAL A 51 -11.32 -5.40 -3.34
N TRP A 52 -11.31 -4.80 -2.15
CA TRP A 52 -10.16 -4.75 -1.26
C TRP A 52 -9.96 -6.01 -0.42
N ASN A 53 -10.97 -6.87 -0.32
CA ASN A 53 -10.86 -8.18 0.31
C ASN A 53 -10.31 -9.28 -0.61
N LYS A 54 -9.99 -8.95 -1.87
CA LYS A 54 -9.41 -9.91 -2.80
C LYS A 54 -7.94 -10.17 -2.44
N PRO A 55 -7.40 -11.36 -2.77
CA PRO A 55 -5.99 -11.65 -2.54
C PRO A 55 -5.07 -10.62 -3.22
N ALA A 56 -4.09 -10.11 -2.50
CA ALA A 56 -3.05 -9.22 -3.01
C ALA A 56 -1.71 -9.94 -3.16
N VAL A 57 -0.84 -9.34 -3.96
CA VAL A 57 0.55 -9.77 -4.08
C VAL A 57 1.33 -9.28 -2.87
N SER A 58 2.10 -10.18 -2.25
CA SER A 58 3.04 -9.81 -1.21
C SER A 58 4.11 -8.87 -1.78
N SER A 59 4.33 -7.79 -1.07
CA SER A 59 5.34 -6.79 -1.38
C SER A 59 5.70 -6.07 -0.09
N ILE A 60 6.92 -5.55 0.00
CA ILE A 60 7.39 -4.81 1.18
C ILE A 60 6.38 -3.75 1.67
N PRO A 61 5.84 -2.84 0.82
CA PRO A 61 4.86 -1.85 1.29
C PRO A 61 3.54 -2.48 1.75
N CYS A 62 3.11 -3.56 1.12
CA CYS A 62 1.89 -4.27 1.48
C CYS A 62 2.04 -4.99 2.83
N ASP A 63 3.14 -5.70 3.04
CA ASP A 63 3.37 -6.48 4.25
C ASP A 63 3.68 -5.56 5.45
N LEU A 64 4.45 -4.49 5.24
CA LEU A 64 4.66 -3.47 6.27
C LEU A 64 3.35 -2.79 6.67
N CYS A 65 2.49 -2.48 5.70
CA CYS A 65 1.17 -1.93 6.00
C CYS A 65 0.36 -2.89 6.88
N LYS A 66 0.34 -4.18 6.56
CA LYS A 66 -0.45 -5.16 7.32
C LYS A 66 -0.01 -5.23 8.76
N GLU A 67 1.31 -5.28 9.00
CA GLU A 67 1.87 -5.26 10.36
C GLU A 67 1.46 -3.99 11.11
N LEU A 68 1.58 -2.82 10.47
CA LEU A 68 1.19 -1.55 11.08
C LEU A 68 -0.30 -1.47 11.38
N VAL A 69 -1.16 -1.97 10.49
CA VAL A 69 -2.61 -2.02 10.69
C VAL A 69 -2.96 -2.95 11.85
N THR A 70 -2.32 -4.12 11.94
CA THR A 70 -2.52 -5.03 13.07
C THR A 70 -2.09 -4.42 14.40
N VAL A 71 -0.99 -3.68 14.42
CA VAL A 71 -0.56 -2.95 15.63
C VAL A 71 -1.52 -1.82 15.95
N ALA A 72 -1.82 -0.95 14.98
CA ALA A 72 -2.74 0.18 15.14
C ALA A 72 -4.10 -0.29 15.65
N GLY A 73 -4.65 -1.35 15.08
CA GLY A 73 -5.91 -1.92 15.48
C GLY A 73 -5.97 -2.40 16.93
N LYS A 74 -4.87 -2.86 17.50
CA LYS A 74 -4.78 -3.21 18.93
C LYS A 74 -4.79 -1.96 19.82
N VAL A 75 -4.14 -0.89 19.39
CA VAL A 75 -4.02 0.38 20.14
C VAL A 75 -5.31 1.21 20.04
N LEU A 76 -6.02 1.12 18.92
CA LEU A 76 -7.27 1.85 18.65
C LEU A 76 -8.51 1.26 19.36
N LYS A 77 -8.35 0.23 20.19
CA LYS A 77 -9.44 -0.26 21.05
C LYS A 77 -9.88 0.78 22.09
N ASP A 78 -9.00 1.72 22.42
CA ASP A 78 -9.28 2.82 23.34
C ASP A 78 -9.67 4.08 22.55
N ASN A 79 -10.87 4.61 22.78
CA ASN A 79 -11.37 5.81 22.09
C ASN A 79 -10.51 7.07 22.36
N GLY A 80 -9.80 7.13 23.49
CA GLY A 80 -8.87 8.23 23.79
C GLY A 80 -7.71 8.33 22.80
N THR A 81 -7.26 7.20 22.26
CA THR A 81 -6.18 7.14 21.26
C THR A 81 -6.57 7.84 19.95
N GLU A 82 -7.84 7.75 19.53
CA GLU A 82 -8.29 8.35 18.27
C GLU A 82 -8.26 9.88 18.32
N ASP A 83 -8.74 10.46 19.43
CA ASP A 83 -8.74 11.91 19.64
C ASP A 83 -7.31 12.47 19.76
N GLU A 84 -6.40 11.73 20.41
CA GLU A 84 -4.98 12.09 20.48
C GLU A 84 -4.33 12.10 19.09
N ILE A 85 -4.58 11.07 18.28
CA ILE A 85 -4.07 10.98 16.90
C ILE A 85 -4.65 12.12 16.04
N ARG A 86 -5.96 12.40 16.16
CA ARG A 86 -6.60 13.52 15.46
C ARG A 86 -5.93 14.83 15.83
N SER A 87 -5.82 15.12 17.13
CA SER A 87 -5.24 16.38 17.62
C SER A 87 -3.79 16.56 17.13
N TYR A 88 -3.03 15.47 17.09
CA TYR A 88 -1.67 15.49 16.55
C TYR A 88 -1.64 15.83 15.06
N LEU A 89 -2.50 15.20 14.25
CA LEU A 89 -2.58 15.48 12.82
C LEU A 89 -3.08 16.91 12.53
N GLU A 90 -4.07 17.40 13.28
CA GLU A 90 -4.55 18.78 13.17
C GLU A 90 -3.44 19.81 13.46
N LYS A 91 -2.66 19.58 14.53
CA LYS A 91 -1.48 20.41 14.84
C LYS A 91 -0.42 20.31 13.75
N THR A 92 -0.24 19.12 13.16
CA THR A 92 0.71 18.93 12.06
C THR A 92 0.34 19.78 10.85
N CYS A 93 -0.95 19.89 10.54
CA CYS A 93 -1.44 20.75 9.47
C CYS A 93 -1.07 22.24 9.68
N GLU A 94 -0.88 22.70 10.93
CA GLU A 94 -0.55 24.10 11.24
C GLU A 94 0.90 24.47 10.89
N PHE A 95 1.77 23.50 10.63
CA PHE A 95 3.14 23.74 10.15
C PHE A 95 3.21 24.02 8.64
N LEU A 96 2.09 23.90 7.90
CA LEU A 96 2.06 24.19 6.48
C LEU A 96 2.18 25.70 6.22
N PRO A 97 3.02 26.12 5.26
CA PRO A 97 3.33 27.54 5.05
C PRO A 97 2.19 28.33 4.39
N ASP A 98 1.27 27.65 3.71
CA ASP A 98 0.16 28.25 2.97
C ASP A 98 -1.18 28.00 3.70
N PRO A 99 -1.97 29.05 3.98
CA PRO A 99 -3.26 28.91 4.66
C PRO A 99 -4.28 28.04 3.91
N GLY A 100 -4.22 28.00 2.57
CA GLY A 100 -5.04 27.11 1.75
C GLY A 100 -4.70 25.65 1.99
N LEU A 101 -3.40 25.32 2.02
CA LEU A 101 -2.91 23.98 2.36
C LEU A 101 -3.25 23.58 3.80
N VAL A 102 -3.19 24.51 4.75
CA VAL A 102 -3.64 24.24 6.14
C VAL A 102 -5.11 23.82 6.15
N SER A 103 -5.97 24.55 5.42
CA SER A 103 -7.40 24.25 5.33
C SER A 103 -7.65 22.90 4.68
N GLU A 104 -6.99 22.61 3.55
CA GLU A 104 -7.14 21.33 2.84
C GLU A 104 -6.64 20.16 3.70
N CYS A 105 -5.52 20.32 4.40
CA CYS A 105 -5.01 19.31 5.32
C CYS A 105 -5.98 19.00 6.45
N LYS A 106 -6.54 20.02 7.10
CA LYS A 106 -7.53 19.84 8.17
C LYS A 106 -8.80 19.18 7.65
N GLU A 107 -9.27 19.55 6.46
CA GLU A 107 -10.42 18.90 5.81
C GLU A 107 -10.15 17.41 5.52
N ILE A 108 -8.94 17.07 5.08
CA ILE A 108 -8.52 15.67 4.86
C ILE A 108 -8.53 14.91 6.19
N VAL A 109 -7.95 15.48 7.25
CA VAL A 109 -7.94 14.86 8.58
C VAL A 109 -9.37 14.61 9.06
N ASP A 110 -10.24 15.61 9.01
CA ASP A 110 -11.61 15.48 9.48
C ASP A 110 -12.47 14.52 8.68
N SER A 111 -12.23 14.44 7.36
CA SER A 111 -13.07 13.66 6.45
C SER A 111 -12.63 12.20 6.33
N TYR A 112 -11.32 11.93 6.40
CA TYR A 112 -10.78 10.60 6.08
C TYR A 112 -10.24 9.87 7.30
N LEU A 113 -9.70 10.57 8.31
CA LEU A 113 -9.17 9.91 9.51
C LEU A 113 -10.22 9.02 10.19
N PRO A 114 -11.48 9.48 10.42
CA PRO A 114 -12.48 8.64 11.08
C PRO A 114 -12.81 7.40 10.26
N VAL A 115 -12.91 7.55 8.93
CA VAL A 115 -13.22 6.44 8.01
C VAL A 115 -12.10 5.39 8.02
N ILE A 116 -10.84 5.83 8.09
CA ILE A 116 -9.68 4.94 8.19
C ILE A 116 -9.67 4.24 9.54
N MET A 117 -9.88 4.97 10.65
CA MET A 117 -9.88 4.40 12.00
C MET A 117 -11.00 3.39 12.19
N ASP A 118 -12.22 3.70 11.72
CA ASP A 118 -13.35 2.79 11.71
C ASP A 118 -13.04 1.54 10.88
N MET A 119 -12.45 1.71 9.69
CA MET A 119 -12.05 0.58 8.84
C MET A 119 -11.01 -0.31 9.53
N ILE A 120 -10.02 0.26 10.22
CA ILE A 120 -9.02 -0.50 10.98
C ILE A 120 -9.70 -1.27 12.12
N LYS A 121 -10.62 -0.64 12.85
CA LYS A 121 -11.38 -1.28 13.93
C LYS A 121 -12.31 -2.41 13.43
N GLU A 122 -12.92 -2.23 12.26
CA GLU A 122 -13.82 -3.21 11.63
C GLU A 122 -13.05 -4.40 11.02
N GLU A 123 -11.90 -4.16 10.40
CA GLU A 123 -11.15 -5.15 9.60
C GLU A 123 -9.87 -5.65 10.32
N LEU A 124 -9.89 -5.73 11.66
CA LEU A 124 -8.76 -6.18 12.47
C LEU A 124 -8.24 -7.56 12.06
N ASP A 125 -9.14 -8.46 11.68
CA ASP A 125 -8.82 -9.83 11.25
C ASP A 125 -8.36 -9.88 9.79
N LYS A 126 -8.49 -8.78 9.04
CA LYS A 126 -8.21 -8.69 7.61
C LYS A 126 -7.45 -7.39 7.27
N PRO A 127 -6.21 -7.23 7.76
CA PRO A 127 -5.42 -6.02 7.52
C PRO A 127 -5.17 -5.74 6.03
N GLU A 128 -5.24 -6.78 5.19
CA GLU A 128 -5.22 -6.68 3.73
C GLU A 128 -6.27 -5.71 3.16
N VAL A 129 -7.47 -5.66 3.75
CA VAL A 129 -8.58 -4.82 3.28
C VAL A 129 -8.21 -3.35 3.45
N VAL A 130 -7.70 -2.99 4.64
CA VAL A 130 -7.22 -1.65 4.94
C VAL A 130 -6.07 -1.28 4.01
N CYS A 131 -5.09 -2.16 3.85
CA CYS A 131 -3.90 -1.89 3.06
C CYS A 131 -4.18 -1.79 1.55
N SER A 132 -5.18 -2.51 1.05
CA SER A 132 -5.67 -2.36 -0.32
C SER A 132 -6.44 -1.05 -0.51
N ALA A 133 -7.21 -0.62 0.50
CA ALA A 133 -7.90 0.68 0.48
C ALA A 133 -6.92 1.86 0.47
N LEU A 134 -5.77 1.70 1.13
CA LEU A 134 -4.66 2.65 1.13
C LEU A 134 -3.76 2.52 -0.13
N ALA A 135 -4.10 1.64 -1.07
CA ALA A 135 -3.34 1.35 -2.29
C ALA A 135 -1.89 0.86 -2.05
N LEU A 136 -1.60 0.33 -0.86
CA LEU A 136 -0.31 -0.26 -0.49
C LEU A 136 -0.24 -1.74 -0.86
N CYS A 137 -1.39 -2.40 -1.00
CA CYS A 137 -1.51 -3.76 -1.52
C CYS A 137 -2.15 -3.77 -2.91
N GLN A 138 -1.49 -4.41 -3.88
CA GLN A 138 -2.02 -4.58 -5.23
C GLN A 138 -2.71 -5.94 -5.36
N SER A 139 -3.95 -5.97 -5.84
CA SER A 139 -4.65 -7.24 -6.05
C SER A 139 -3.88 -8.16 -7.01
N LEU A 140 -3.84 -9.45 -6.67
CA LEU A 140 -3.17 -10.48 -7.47
C LEU A 140 -3.69 -10.50 -8.90
N GLN A 141 -5.00 -10.34 -9.09
CA GLN A 141 -5.63 -10.22 -10.40
C GLN A 141 -5.05 -9.05 -11.22
N LYS A 142 -4.95 -7.85 -10.64
CA LYS A 142 -4.41 -6.67 -11.33
C LYS A 142 -2.94 -6.85 -11.66
N HIS A 143 -2.17 -7.43 -10.73
CA HIS A 143 -0.75 -7.71 -10.93
C HIS A 143 -0.51 -8.72 -12.07
N LEU A 144 -1.23 -9.84 -12.09
CA LEU A 144 -1.14 -10.85 -13.14
C LEU A 144 -1.54 -10.28 -14.51
N ALA A 145 -2.59 -9.46 -14.57
CA ALA A 145 -3.00 -8.79 -15.80
C ALA A 145 -1.92 -7.82 -16.32
N ALA A 146 -1.29 -7.05 -15.43
CA ALA A 146 -0.19 -6.16 -15.78
C ALA A 146 1.04 -6.94 -16.30
N MET A 147 1.41 -8.05 -15.65
CA MET A 147 2.51 -8.89 -16.11
C MET A 147 2.23 -9.54 -17.48
N LYS A 148 0.99 -9.97 -17.75
CA LYS A 148 0.60 -10.50 -19.07
C LYS A 148 0.76 -9.44 -20.16
N LEU A 149 0.34 -8.20 -19.90
CA LEU A 149 0.52 -7.08 -20.82
C LEU A 149 2.00 -6.73 -21.03
N GLN A 150 2.80 -6.73 -19.96
CA GLN A 150 4.24 -6.46 -20.04
C GLN A 150 4.96 -7.51 -20.91
N LYS A 151 4.60 -8.79 -20.77
CA LYS A 151 5.14 -9.88 -21.59
C LYS A 151 4.79 -9.71 -23.07
N GLN A 152 3.60 -9.19 -23.39
CA GLN A 152 3.20 -8.89 -24.77
C GLN A 152 4.05 -7.74 -25.35
N LEU A 153 4.26 -6.67 -24.58
CA LEU A 153 5.03 -5.49 -25.00
C LEU A 153 6.52 -5.79 -25.23
N GLN A 154 7.11 -6.73 -24.48
CA GLN A 154 8.51 -7.11 -24.67
C GLN A 154 8.77 -7.97 -25.91
N THR A 155 7.74 -8.49 -26.57
CA THR A 155 7.95 -9.42 -27.70
C THR A 155 8.04 -8.74 -29.07
N ASN A 156 7.84 -7.41 -29.18
CA ASN A 156 7.79 -6.67 -30.47
C ASN A 156 7.01 -7.43 -31.57
N LYS A 157 6.01 -8.22 -31.18
CA LYS A 157 5.07 -8.90 -32.06
C LYS A 157 3.69 -8.35 -31.74
N ILE A 158 2.93 -8.05 -32.80
CA ILE A 158 1.51 -7.73 -32.67
C ILE A 158 0.84 -8.91 -31.97
N PRO A 159 0.19 -8.72 -30.80
CA PRO A 159 -0.43 -9.82 -30.08
C PRO A 159 -1.54 -10.45 -30.93
N GLU A 160 -1.43 -11.74 -31.24
CA GLU A 160 -2.63 -12.52 -31.53
C GLU A 160 -3.36 -12.70 -30.20
N LEU A 161 -4.49 -12.01 -30.05
CA LEU A 161 -5.35 -12.10 -28.88
C LEU A 161 -6.03 -13.48 -28.88
N ASP A 162 -5.43 -14.43 -28.16
CA ASP A 162 -6.06 -15.72 -27.89
C ASP A 162 -7.08 -15.57 -26.75
N PHE A 163 -8.36 -15.54 -27.13
CA PHE A 163 -9.50 -15.45 -26.21
C PHE A 163 -9.70 -16.73 -25.37
N SER A 164 -8.93 -17.80 -25.62
CA SER A 164 -9.04 -19.08 -24.89
C SER A 164 -8.61 -18.98 -23.43
N GLU A 165 -7.79 -17.99 -23.06
CA GLU A 165 -7.37 -17.74 -21.67
C GLU A 165 -8.35 -16.86 -20.87
N LEU A 166 -9.43 -16.36 -21.49
CA LEU A 166 -10.42 -15.51 -20.82
C LEU A 166 -11.52 -16.30 -20.09
N ALA A 167 -11.25 -17.55 -19.72
CA ALA A 167 -12.12 -18.33 -18.84
C ALA A 167 -11.72 -18.09 -17.38
N SER A 168 -12.46 -17.21 -16.70
CA SER A 168 -12.42 -17.05 -15.24
C SER A 168 -12.70 -18.40 -14.54
N PRO A 169 -12.09 -18.72 -13.38
CA PRO A 169 -12.16 -20.05 -12.76
C PRO A 169 -13.55 -20.47 -12.22
N PHE A 170 -14.62 -19.75 -12.52
CA PHE A 170 -15.98 -20.06 -12.08
C PHE A 170 -16.72 -21.11 -12.96
N MET A 171 -16.10 -21.60 -14.03
CA MET A 171 -16.71 -22.60 -14.94
C MET A 171 -16.13 -24.01 -14.74
N ALA A 172 -15.93 -24.44 -13.50
CA ALA A 172 -15.29 -25.73 -13.18
C ALA A 172 -16.17 -26.98 -13.39
N ASN A 173 -17.36 -26.86 -13.99
CA ASN A 173 -18.32 -27.98 -14.11
C ASN A 173 -18.63 -28.43 -15.55
N VAL A 174 -17.79 -28.13 -16.54
CA VAL A 174 -17.95 -28.65 -17.90
C VAL A 174 -16.90 -29.74 -18.17
N PRO A 175 -17.28 -31.00 -18.48
CA PRO A 175 -16.34 -32.08 -18.76
C PRO A 175 -15.42 -31.78 -19.96
N LEU A 176 -14.11 -31.75 -19.71
CA LEU A 176 -13.06 -31.56 -20.71
C LEU A 176 -12.87 -32.82 -21.57
N LEU A 177 -13.52 -32.89 -22.73
CA LEU A 177 -13.29 -33.98 -23.71
C LEU A 177 -12.74 -33.54 -25.08
N LEU A 178 -12.31 -32.29 -25.26
CA LEU A 178 -11.85 -31.84 -26.58
C LEU A 178 -10.70 -30.82 -26.53
N TYR A 179 -9.55 -31.14 -25.91
CA TYR A 179 -8.32 -30.40 -26.25
C TYR A 179 -7.05 -31.28 -26.32
N PRO A 180 -6.24 -31.18 -27.38
CA PRO A 180 -5.01 -31.96 -27.54
C PRO A 180 -3.87 -31.43 -26.65
N GLN A 181 -3.04 -32.32 -26.13
CA GLN A 181 -1.83 -32.01 -25.35
C GLN A 181 -0.60 -31.98 -26.27
N ASP A 182 0.03 -30.81 -26.45
CA ASP A 182 1.31 -30.68 -27.13
C ASP A 182 2.51 -30.65 -26.15
N LYS A 183 3.62 -31.28 -26.58
CA LYS A 183 4.83 -31.58 -25.78
C LYS A 183 5.71 -30.34 -25.50
N PRO A 184 6.53 -30.34 -24.42
CA PRO A 184 7.33 -29.18 -24.04
C PRO A 184 8.61 -29.05 -24.89
N LYS A 185 8.84 -27.87 -25.47
CA LYS A 185 10.14 -27.44 -26.01
C LYS A 185 10.94 -26.71 -24.93
N GLN A 186 12.13 -27.22 -24.64
CA GLN A 186 13.10 -26.63 -23.71
C GLN A 186 13.52 -25.21 -24.15
N LYS A 187 13.56 -24.30 -23.17
CA LYS A 187 14.21 -22.97 -23.24
C LYS A 187 15.36 -22.93 -22.22
N PRO A 188 16.41 -22.12 -22.48
CA PRO A 188 17.70 -22.22 -21.80
C PRO A 188 17.59 -21.90 -20.30
N LYS A 189 18.30 -22.70 -19.49
CA LYS A 189 18.47 -22.52 -18.04
C LYS A 189 19.17 -21.18 -17.77
N ALA A 190 18.40 -20.16 -17.41
CA ALA A 190 18.87 -19.12 -16.50
C ALA A 190 18.54 -19.63 -15.08
N SER A 191 19.53 -20.25 -14.45
CA SER A 191 19.44 -20.78 -13.09
C SER A 191 19.88 -19.71 -12.11
N GLY A 192 18.98 -18.81 -11.75
CA GLY A 192 19.09 -17.98 -10.56
C GLY A 192 17.81 -18.19 -9.77
N ASP A 193 17.85 -19.11 -8.80
CA ASP A 193 16.78 -19.21 -7.81
C ASP A 193 16.84 -17.95 -6.94
N VAL A 194 15.76 -17.16 -6.91
CA VAL A 194 15.68 -15.90 -6.14
C VAL A 194 16.05 -16.12 -4.67
N CYS A 195 15.81 -17.33 -4.15
CA CYS A 195 16.21 -17.69 -2.80
C CYS A 195 17.74 -17.74 -2.65
N GLN A 196 18.46 -18.28 -3.63
CA GLN A 196 19.92 -18.31 -3.63
C GLN A 196 20.50 -16.91 -3.78
N ASP A 197 19.91 -16.07 -4.62
CA ASP A 197 20.34 -14.69 -4.77
C ASP A 197 20.13 -13.89 -3.47
N CYS A 198 19.02 -14.12 -2.75
CA CYS A 198 18.81 -13.52 -1.43
C CYS A 198 19.85 -13.98 -0.41
N ILE A 199 20.10 -15.30 -0.34
CA ILE A 199 21.06 -15.88 0.60
C ILE A 199 22.45 -15.30 0.34
N GLN A 200 22.85 -15.21 -0.93
CA GLN A 200 24.13 -14.66 -1.33
C GLN A 200 24.23 -13.18 -0.96
N LEU A 201 23.23 -12.37 -1.33
CA LEU A 201 23.19 -10.94 -1.02
C LEU A 201 23.27 -10.66 0.49
N VAL A 202 22.48 -11.39 1.29
CA VAL A 202 22.48 -11.22 2.75
C VAL A 202 23.82 -11.62 3.35
N THR A 203 24.45 -12.68 2.83
CA THR A 203 25.78 -13.13 3.28
C THR A 203 26.84 -12.08 2.95
N ASP A 204 26.84 -11.53 1.74
CA ASP A 204 27.79 -10.51 1.30
C ASP A 204 27.63 -9.21 2.10
N VAL A 205 26.40 -8.79 2.38
CA VAL A 205 26.12 -7.62 3.23
C VAL A 205 26.59 -7.87 4.67
N GLN A 206 26.33 -9.05 5.23
CA GLN A 206 26.79 -9.40 6.57
C GLN A 206 28.31 -9.42 6.68
N GLU A 207 29.02 -9.86 5.64
CA GLU A 207 30.47 -9.89 5.63
C GLU A 207 31.06 -8.49 5.46
N ALA A 208 30.48 -7.67 4.58
CA ALA A 208 30.88 -6.27 4.40
C ALA A 208 30.68 -5.45 5.68
N VAL A 209 29.60 -5.68 6.43
CA VAL A 209 29.37 -5.01 7.72
C VAL A 209 30.41 -5.41 8.77
N LYS A 210 30.91 -6.66 8.75
CA LYS A 210 31.92 -7.14 9.70
C LYS A 210 33.33 -6.65 9.38
N THR A 211 33.69 -6.67 8.10
CA THR A 211 35.10 -6.50 7.68
C THR A 211 35.40 -5.13 7.09
N ASN A 212 34.39 -4.40 6.62
CA ASN A 212 34.58 -3.14 5.91
C ASN A 212 33.98 -1.95 6.70
N SER A 213 34.79 -1.37 7.59
CA SER A 213 34.39 -0.21 8.39
C SER A 213 34.04 1.03 7.56
N SER A 214 34.57 1.16 6.34
CA SER A 214 34.26 2.28 5.44
C SER A 214 32.86 2.15 4.84
N PHE A 215 32.44 0.93 4.50
CA PHE A 215 31.09 0.61 4.04
C PHE A 215 30.05 0.95 5.11
N VAL A 216 30.29 0.54 6.37
CA VAL A 216 29.41 0.86 7.50
C VAL A 216 29.30 2.37 7.73
N LYS A 217 30.43 3.10 7.67
CA LYS A 217 30.43 4.56 7.80
C LYS A 217 29.61 5.24 6.70
N SER A 218 29.75 4.80 5.45
CA SER A 218 28.98 5.33 4.32
C SER A 218 27.49 5.04 4.47
N LEU A 219 27.13 3.83 4.88
CA LEU A 219 25.74 3.41 5.10
C LEU A 219 25.07 4.22 6.23
N VAL A 220 25.77 4.43 7.35
CA VAL A 220 25.29 5.26 8.46
C VAL A 220 25.14 6.72 8.06
N ALA A 221 26.07 7.25 7.24
CA ALA A 221 25.97 8.62 6.74
C ALA A 221 24.76 8.81 5.83
N HIS A 222 24.49 7.86 4.93
CA HIS A 222 23.32 7.91 4.06
C HIS A 222 22.01 7.77 4.85
N ALA A 223 21.96 6.87 5.84
CA ALA A 223 20.81 6.75 6.73
C ALA A 223 20.58 8.03 7.56
N LYS A 224 21.65 8.73 7.94
CA LYS A 224 21.56 10.02 8.63
C LYS A 224 20.99 11.11 7.74
N GLU A 225 21.43 11.19 6.48
CA GLU A 225 20.90 12.16 5.51
C GLU A 225 19.40 11.98 5.27
N GLU A 226 18.94 10.74 5.11
CA GLU A 226 17.50 10.44 5.00
C GLU A 226 16.75 10.78 6.29
N CYS A 227 17.33 10.52 7.47
CA CYS A 227 16.76 10.95 8.76
C CYS A 227 16.66 12.48 8.89
N ASP A 228 17.63 13.24 8.37
CA ASP A 228 17.63 14.69 8.41
C ASP A 228 16.58 15.27 7.44
N ARG A 229 16.30 14.59 6.32
CA ARG A 229 15.25 14.97 5.34
C ARG A 229 13.83 14.79 5.86
N LEU A 230 13.61 13.92 6.85
CA LEU A 230 12.29 13.68 7.47
C LEU A 230 11.78 14.88 8.30
N GLY A 231 12.65 15.85 8.62
CA GLY A 231 12.33 16.96 9.50
C GLY A 231 12.22 16.56 10.98
N PRO A 232 12.24 17.53 11.91
CA PRO A 232 12.39 17.25 13.34
C PRO A 232 11.26 16.39 13.93
N GLY A 233 10.01 16.56 13.48
CA GLY A 233 8.88 15.80 14.00
C GLY A 233 8.90 14.30 13.68
N MET A 234 9.20 13.92 12.44
CA MET A 234 9.24 12.49 12.05
C MET A 234 10.55 11.82 12.48
N SER A 235 11.66 12.56 12.51
CA SER A 235 12.96 12.03 12.96
C SER A 235 12.95 11.62 14.44
N ASP A 236 12.26 12.39 15.28
CA ASP A 236 12.07 12.06 16.71
C ASP A 236 11.07 10.92 16.92
N MET A 237 9.98 10.87 16.15
CA MET A 237 8.97 9.79 16.21
C MET A 237 9.57 8.42 15.83
N VAL A 238 10.43 8.38 14.82
CA VAL A 238 11.13 7.17 14.37
C VAL A 238 12.36 6.86 15.25
N ASN A 239 12.69 7.76 16.19
CA ASN A 239 13.86 7.69 17.05
C ASN A 239 15.14 7.41 16.24
N CYS A 240 15.32 8.20 15.17
CA CYS A 240 16.47 8.14 14.27
C CYS A 240 17.82 8.09 15.03
N PRO A 241 18.05 8.90 16.08
CA PRO A 241 19.28 8.81 16.87
C PRO A 241 19.52 7.43 17.50
N SER A 242 18.47 6.73 17.92
CA SER A 242 18.59 5.39 18.49
C SER A 242 18.68 4.29 17.42
N LEU A 243 18.05 4.48 16.26
CA LEU A 243 18.20 3.57 15.11
C LEU A 243 19.62 3.62 14.55
N LEU A 244 20.17 4.81 14.34
CA LEU A 244 21.55 4.98 13.85
C LEU A 244 22.58 4.37 14.81
N LYS A 245 22.32 4.40 16.13
CA LYS A 245 23.15 3.71 17.14
C LYS A 245 23.14 2.18 17.00
N LYS A 246 22.10 1.56 16.43
CA LYS A 246 22.04 0.10 16.19
C LYS A 246 22.92 -0.35 15.01
N PHE A 247 23.31 0.57 14.13
CA PHE A 247 24.20 0.29 12.98
C PHE A 247 25.68 0.48 13.30
N VAL A 248 26.02 0.87 14.54
CA VAL A 248 27.41 0.95 15.02
C VAL A 248 28.00 -0.46 15.11
N PRO A 249 29.25 -0.69 14.67
CA PRO A 249 29.91 -1.99 14.73
C PRO A 249 29.97 -2.51 16.17
N GLY A 250 29.36 -3.68 16.40
CA GLY A 250 29.23 -4.32 17.73
C GLY A 250 27.82 -4.83 18.07
N SER A 251 26.80 -4.41 17.32
CA SER A 251 25.40 -4.82 17.52
C SER A 251 25.12 -6.21 16.94
N LYS A 252 24.60 -7.15 17.75
CA LYS A 252 24.33 -8.56 17.36
C LYS A 252 23.08 -8.75 16.49
N HIS A 253 22.81 -7.87 15.53
CA HIS A 253 21.62 -7.99 14.67
C HIS A 253 21.96 -8.78 13.41
N LYS A 254 21.24 -9.90 13.19
CA LYS A 254 21.39 -10.77 12.01
C LYS A 254 20.25 -10.49 11.04
N ILE A 255 20.59 -10.10 9.81
CA ILE A 255 19.61 -9.97 8.70
C ILE A 255 19.29 -11.39 8.23
N VAL A 256 18.01 -11.74 8.09
CA VAL A 256 17.58 -13.08 7.67
C VAL A 256 16.70 -12.95 6.44
N CYS A 257 16.93 -13.79 5.43
CA CYS A 257 15.96 -13.99 4.34
C CYS A 257 14.78 -14.78 4.90
N SER A 258 13.60 -14.16 4.98
CA SER A 258 12.36 -14.91 5.16
C SER A 258 11.79 -15.22 3.79
N VAL A 259 11.59 -16.50 3.53
CA VAL A 259 10.81 -17.00 2.39
C VAL A 259 9.43 -17.39 2.96
N PRO A 260 8.31 -17.01 2.33
CA PRO A 260 6.99 -17.48 2.75
C PRO A 260 6.83 -19.00 2.59
#